data_AF-A0A4C1VJG7-F1
#
_entry.id   AF-A0A4C1VJG7-F1
#
_cell.length_a   1.000
_cell.length_b   1.000
_cell.length_c   1.000
_cell.angle_alpha   90.00
_cell.angle_beta   90.00
_cell.angle_gamma   90.00
#
_symmetry.space_group_name_H-M   'P 1'
#
loop_
_entity.id
_entity.type
_entity.pdbx_description
1 polymer ?
#
loop_
_entity_poly.entity_id
_entity_poly.type
_entity_poly.pdbx_seq_one_letter_code
_entity_poly.pdbx_strand_id
1 'polypeptide(L)'
;MLAHCQRAMERSMIGIKKEYKIQNTVIRSKTKVTDDVLTRIDSLKWRWTGHMLRGTQEKWSNIITDWYPREGRRNRGRQSKRWEDELKLTAGPK
;
A
#
# COMPACT_ATOMS: atom_id res chain seq x y z
N MET A 1 -10.03 -10.83 -2.43
CA MET A 1 -10.65 -11.40 -1.21
C MET A 1 -11.00 -10.32 -0.18
N LEU A 2 -10.04 -9.55 0.34
CA LEU A 2 -10.25 -8.56 1.40
C LEU A 2 -11.32 -7.49 1.10
N ALA A 3 -11.28 -6.87 -0.09
CA ALA A 3 -12.30 -5.92 -0.51
C ALA A 3 -13.70 -6.56 -0.54
N HIS A 4 -13.82 -7.84 -0.93
CA HIS A 4 -15.10 -8.56 -0.95
C HIS A 4 -15.63 -8.78 0.48
N CYS A 5 -14.75 -9.17 1.40
CA CYS A 5 -15.08 -9.30 2.82
C CYS A 5 -15.56 -7.96 3.40
N GLN A 6 -14.85 -6.86 3.09
CA GLN A 6 -15.27 -5.51 3.47
C GLN A 6 -16.68 -5.19 2.96
N ARG A 7 -16.97 -5.44 1.66
CA ARG A 7 -18.32 -5.20 1.11
C ARG A 7 -19.40 -6.06 1.75
N ALA A 8 -19.09 -7.30 2.10
CA ALA A 8 -20.03 -8.17 2.78
C ALA A 8 -20.35 -7.65 4.20
N MET A 9 -19.33 -7.21 4.94
CA MET A 9 -19.51 -6.59 6.26
C MET A 9 -20.29 -5.28 6.18
N GLU A 10 -19.95 -4.37 5.26
CA GLU A 10 -20.66 -3.11 5.04
C GLU A 10 -22.16 -3.34 4.78
N ARG A 11 -22.52 -4.39 4.04
CA ARG A 11 -23.92 -4.79 3.80
C ARG A 11 -24.58 -5.34 5.05
N SER A 12 -23.87 -6.18 5.81
CA SER A 12 -24.38 -6.77 7.05
C SER A 12 -24.69 -5.71 8.11
N MET A 13 -23.88 -4.65 8.22
CA MET A 13 -24.07 -3.57 9.18
C MET A 13 -25.41 -2.84 9.03
N ILE A 14 -25.96 -2.81 7.82
CA ILE A 14 -27.21 -2.12 7.48
C ILE A 14 -28.31 -3.10 7.04
N GLY A 15 -28.09 -4.41 7.18
CA GLY A 15 -29.09 -5.45 6.88
C GLY A 15 -29.48 -5.61 5.41
N ILE A 16 -28.60 -5.24 4.46
CA ILE A 16 -28.93 -5.27 3.01
C ILE A 16 -28.49 -6.59 2.37
N LYS A 17 -29.45 -7.32 1.79
CA LYS A 17 -29.20 -8.51 0.96
C LYS A 17 -28.64 -8.15 -0.42
N LYS A 18 -27.93 -9.10 -1.05
CA LYS A 18 -27.41 -8.93 -2.42
C LYS A 18 -28.51 -8.78 -3.47
N GLU A 19 -29.66 -9.39 -3.23
CA GLU A 19 -30.85 -9.36 -4.10
C GLU A 19 -31.38 -7.96 -4.39
N TYR A 20 -31.26 -7.03 -3.44
CA TYR A 20 -31.73 -5.65 -3.62
C TYR A 20 -30.93 -4.86 -4.66
N LYS A 21 -29.81 -5.39 -5.17
CA LYS A 21 -28.95 -4.78 -6.21
C LYS A 21 -28.57 -3.32 -5.94
N ILE A 22 -28.48 -2.95 -4.66
CA ILE A 22 -28.09 -1.60 -4.23
C ILE A 22 -26.62 -1.37 -4.53
N GLN A 23 -26.32 -0.18 -5.06
CA GLN A 23 -24.96 0.24 -5.38
C GLN A 23 -24.09 0.37 -4.12
N ASN A 24 -22.82 -0.02 -4.24
CA ASN A 24 -21.87 0.05 -3.12
C ASN A 24 -21.60 1.50 -2.68
N THR A 25 -21.70 2.48 -3.57
CA THR A 25 -21.57 3.91 -3.23
C THR A 25 -22.61 4.36 -2.20
N VAL A 26 -23.86 3.92 -2.37
CA VAL A 26 -24.98 4.19 -1.43
C VAL A 26 -24.77 3.48 -0.10
N ILE A 27 -24.23 2.26 -0.13
CA ILE A 27 -23.90 1.51 1.10
C ILE A 27 -22.78 2.22 1.88
N ARG A 28 -21.75 2.71 1.17
CA ARG A 28 -20.64 3.46 1.78
C ARG A 28 -21.06 4.80 2.36
N SER A 29 -21.95 5.55 1.69
CA SER A 29 -22.42 6.83 2.21
C SER A 29 -23.18 6.67 3.54
N LYS A 30 -23.90 5.55 3.71
CA LYS A 30 -24.60 5.22 4.96
C LYS A 30 -23.66 4.72 6.06
N THR A 31 -22.73 3.83 5.73
CA THR A 31 -21.81 3.21 6.70
C THR A 31 -20.66 4.13 7.12
N LYS A 32 -20.36 5.19 6.34
CA LYS A 32 -19.23 6.11 6.54
C LYS A 32 -17.86 5.42 6.59
N VAL A 33 -17.76 4.18 6.09
CA VAL A 33 -16.50 3.47 5.91
C VAL A 33 -15.79 4.05 4.68
N THR A 34 -15.06 5.13 4.90
CA THR A 34 -14.34 5.89 3.87
C THR A 34 -13.16 5.12 3.32
N ASP A 35 -12.45 4.40 4.18
CA ASP A 35 -11.19 3.78 3.81
C ASP A 35 -11.42 2.43 3.11
N ASP A 36 -10.75 2.23 1.98
CA ASP A 36 -10.63 0.92 1.38
C ASP A 36 -9.53 0.14 2.12
N VAL A 37 -9.83 -1.10 2.53
CA VAL A 37 -8.86 -1.95 3.22
C VAL A 37 -7.59 -2.14 2.38
N LEU A 38 -7.71 -2.21 1.05
CA LEU A 38 -6.55 -2.36 0.18
C LEU A 38 -5.65 -1.12 0.20
N THR A 39 -6.23 0.07 0.05
CA THR A 39 -5.45 1.32 0.09
C THR A 39 -4.81 1.53 1.46
N ARG A 40 -5.51 1.13 2.53
CA ARG A 40 -4.96 1.16 3.89
C ARG A 40 -3.77 0.22 4.04
N ILE A 41 -3.87 -1.02 3.56
CA ILE A 41 -2.78 -2.00 3.59
C ILE A 41 -1.58 -1.48 2.80
N ASP A 42 -1.79 -0.95 1.59
CA ASP A 42 -0.71 -0.39 0.79
C ASP A 42 -0.02 0.77 1.51
N SER A 43 -0.80 1.69 2.11
CA SER A 43 -0.24 2.80 2.89
C SER A 43 0.61 2.32 4.08
N LEU A 44 0.17 1.26 4.77
CA LEU A 44 0.89 0.68 5.91
C LEU A 44 2.17 0.00 5.46
N LYS A 45 2.09 -0.79 4.38
CA LYS A 45 3.24 -1.45 3.77
C LYS A 45 4.31 -0.43 3.42
N TRP A 46 3.95 0.64 2.70
CA TRP A 46 4.90 1.69 2.32
C TRP A 46 5.43 2.50 3.51
N ARG A 47 4.60 2.80 4.52
CA ARG A 47 5.05 3.45 5.75
C ARG A 47 6.07 2.61 6.51
N TRP A 48 5.85 1.30 6.59
CA TRP A 48 6.76 0.37 7.22
C TRP A 48 8.09 0.28 6.46
N THR A 49 8.02 0.15 5.13
CA THR A 49 9.22 0.17 4.27
C THR A 49 10.02 1.46 4.43
N GLY A 50 9.35 2.62 4.43
CA GLY A 50 10.01 3.91 4.65
C GLY A 50 10.60 4.05 6.06
N HIS A 51 9.98 3.45 7.08
CA HIS A 51 10.55 3.40 8.43
C HIS A 51 11.81 2.54 8.49
N MET A 52 11.79 1.37 7.85
CA MET A 52 12.92 0.46 7.77
C MET A 52 14.14 1.12 7.10
N LEU A 53 13.91 1.84 6.00
CA LEU A 53 14.93 2.62 5.29
C LEU A 53 15.62 3.71 6.15
N ARG A 54 14.88 4.33 7.07
CA ARG A 54 15.44 5.38 7.95
C ARG A 54 16.27 4.80 9.10
N GLY A 55 16.22 3.49 9.33
CA GLY A 55 16.99 2.83 10.37
C GLY A 55 18.47 2.73 9.99
N THR A 56 19.34 3.35 10.79
CA THR A 56 20.80 3.41 10.58
C THR A 56 21.52 2.07 10.79
N GLN A 57 20.88 1.11 11.45
CA GLN A 57 21.47 -0.18 11.78
C GLN A 57 21.38 -1.13 10.58
N GLU A 58 22.50 -1.76 10.22
CA GLU A 58 22.61 -2.77 9.17
C GLU A 58 21.90 -4.06 9.62
N LYS A 59 20.58 -4.05 9.51
CA LYS A 59 19.74 -5.20 9.81
C LYS A 59 19.61 -6.02 8.54
N TRP A 60 19.56 -7.35 8.66
CA TRP A 60 19.22 -8.29 7.58
C TRP A 60 18.04 -7.83 6.70
N SER A 61 17.10 -7.12 7.32
CA SER A 61 15.98 -6.49 6.65
C SER A 61 16.41 -5.50 5.54
N ASN A 62 17.47 -4.71 5.71
CA ASN A 62 17.97 -3.82 4.65
C ASN A 62 18.54 -4.60 3.47
N ILE A 63 19.27 -5.69 3.72
CA ILE A 63 19.84 -6.57 2.68
C ILE A 63 18.73 -7.29 1.89
N ILE A 64 17.71 -7.80 2.59
CA ILE A 64 16.56 -8.47 1.95
C ILE A 64 15.69 -7.47 1.16
N THR A 65 15.63 -6.19 1.60
CA THR A 65 14.83 -5.16 0.93
C THR A 65 15.55 -4.52 -0.25
N ASP A 66 16.89 -4.45 -0.21
CA ASP A 66 17.71 -4.08 -1.37
C ASP A 66 17.69 -5.21 -2.41
N TRP A 67 16.71 -5.13 -3.32
CA TRP A 67 16.59 -6.04 -4.45
C TRP A 67 17.77 -5.97 -5.44
N TYR A 68 18.58 -4.90 -5.38
CA TYR A 68 19.77 -4.72 -6.21
C TYR A 68 21.04 -4.73 -5.34
N PRO A 69 21.95 -5.69 -5.53
CA PRO A 69 23.24 -5.69 -4.85
C PRO A 69 23.97 -4.36 -5.10
N ARG A 70 24.39 -3.68 -4.04
CA ARG A 70 25.16 -2.42 -4.16
C ARG A 70 26.55 -2.63 -4.80
N GLU A 71 26.96 -3.89 -4.97
CA GLU A 71 28.25 -4.27 -5.53
C GLU A 71 28.15 -4.36 -7.07
N GLY A 72 28.29 -3.22 -7.75
CA GLY A 72 28.32 -3.19 -9.22
C GLY A 72 28.70 -1.83 -9.80
N ARG A 73 29.45 -1.83 -10.91
CA ARG A 73 29.76 -0.61 -11.66
C ARG A 73 28.58 -0.24 -12.56
N ARG A 74 28.16 1.03 -12.52
CA ARG A 74 27.02 1.55 -13.28
C ARG A 74 27.38 1.76 -14.77
N ASN A 75 26.47 1.42 -15.69
CA ASN A 75 26.63 1.74 -17.12
C ASN A 75 26.63 3.27 -17.35
N ARG A 76 27.56 3.80 -18.16
CA ARG A 76 27.62 5.23 -18.53
C ARG A 76 26.29 5.69 -19.15
N GLY A 77 25.84 6.91 -18.81
CA GLY A 77 24.71 7.59 -19.48
C GLY A 77 23.35 7.59 -18.75
N ARG A 78 23.03 6.59 -17.92
CA ARG A 78 21.78 6.61 -17.11
C ARG A 78 22.00 7.33 -15.76
N GLN A 79 21.00 7.49 -14.89
CA GLN A 79 21.26 7.69 -13.45
C GLN A 79 20.99 6.38 -12.71
N SER A 80 21.61 6.15 -11.54
CA SER A 80 21.21 5.00 -10.72
C SER A 80 19.79 5.24 -10.23
N LYS A 81 18.82 4.49 -10.73
CA LYS A 81 17.45 4.58 -10.24
C LYS A 81 17.36 3.69 -9.00
N ARG A 82 17.28 4.30 -7.83
CA ARG A 82 17.18 3.57 -6.56
C ARG A 82 15.72 3.21 -6.34
N TRP A 83 15.48 2.12 -5.65
CA TRP A 83 14.12 1.80 -5.19
C TRP A 83 13.62 2.86 -4.18
N GLU A 84 14.53 3.45 -3.38
CA GLU A 84 14.23 4.64 -2.57
C GLU A 84 13.71 5.81 -3.41
N ASP A 85 14.23 6.00 -4.62
CA ASP A 85 13.80 7.07 -5.51
C ASP A 85 12.39 6.80 -6.06
N GLU A 86 12.06 5.53 -6.33
CA GLU A 86 10.70 5.11 -6.70
C GLU A 86 9.73 5.22 -5.51
N LEU A 87 10.22 4.98 -4.30
CA LEU A 87 9.45 5.11 -3.07
C LEU A 87 9.18 6.59 -2.75
N LYS A 88 10.17 7.48 -2.94
CA LYS A 88 9.98 8.93 -2.88
C LYS A 88 9.01 9.44 -3.94
N LEU A 89 9.07 8.89 -5.15
CA LEU A 89 8.13 9.24 -6.23
C LEU A 89 6.69 8.83 -5.91
N THR A 90 6.52 7.66 -5.26
CA THR A 90 5.20 7.06 -5.03
C THR A 90 4.57 7.50 -3.70
N ALA A 91 5.38 7.71 -2.66
CA ALA A 91 4.94 7.97 -1.28
C ALA A 91 5.51 9.26 -0.66
N GLY A 92 6.27 10.05 -1.43
CA GLY A 92 6.73 11.37 -1.00
C GLY A 92 5.60 12.41 -0.99
N PRO A 93 5.74 13.51 -0.23
CA PRO A 93 4.82 14.63 -0.32
C PRO A 93 4.84 15.21 -1.75
N LYS A 94 3.65 15.58 -2.27
CA LYS A 94 3.50 16.26 -3.55
C LYS A 94 4.00 17.69 -3.48
#